data_AF-A0A954I626-F1
#
_entry.id   AF-A0A954I626-F1
#
_cell.length_a   1.000
_cell.length_b   1.000
_cell.length_c   1.000
_cell.angle_alpha   90.00
_cell.angle_beta   90.00
_cell.angle_gamma   90.00
#
_symmetry.space_group_name_H-M   'P 1'
#
loop_
_entity.id
_entity.type
_entity.pdbx_description
1 polymer ?
#
loop_
_entity_poly.entity_id
_entity_poly.type
_entity_poly.pdbx_seq_one_letter_code
_entity_poly.pdbx_strand_id
1 'polypeptide(L)'
;CGACRGSVQSKQSHEQASDEILNHSDKIATDGSQSTVCGNCGGTGFHGRMLLAEWLTLDDRQLAEAVLKKADARELARWTAQAGSVSLREVAASAVASGLTTQAEVFRVLGRPDATRI
;
A
#
# COMPACT_ATOMS: atom_id res chain seq x y z
N CYS A 1 2.72 12.71 6.73
CA CYS A 1 2.53 14.06 7.31
C CYS A 1 2.86 15.07 6.22
N GLY A 2 1.93 15.94 5.82
CA GLY A 2 2.21 16.92 4.77
C GLY A 2 3.32 17.92 5.14
N ALA A 3 3.45 18.25 6.43
CA ALA A 3 4.43 19.23 6.92
C ALA A 3 5.89 18.75 6.93
N CYS A 4 6.14 17.45 6.92
CA CYS A 4 7.50 16.88 6.93
C CYS A 4 7.71 15.76 5.90
N ARG A 5 6.83 15.68 4.88
CA ARG A 5 6.98 14.72 3.78
C ARG A 5 8.23 15.11 2.97
N GLY A 6 9.21 14.21 2.88
CA GLY A 6 10.43 14.42 2.07
C GLY A 6 11.70 14.82 2.85
N SER A 7 11.62 15.05 4.16
CA SER A 7 12.81 15.32 4.99
C SER A 7 13.62 14.06 5.35
N VAL A 8 13.24 12.90 4.82
CA VAL A 8 13.92 11.61 5.06
C VAL A 8 14.88 11.38 3.88
N GLN A 9 16.14 11.77 4.03
CA GLN A 9 17.18 11.43 3.05
C GLN A 9 17.58 9.96 3.21
N SER A 10 17.49 9.19 2.13
CA SER A 10 17.97 7.82 2.04
C SER A 10 19.50 7.79 2.16
N LYS A 11 20.05 7.26 3.26
CA LYS A 11 21.48 6.92 3.34
C LYS A 11 21.73 5.71 2.43
N GLN A 12 22.33 5.94 1.26
CA GLN A 12 22.96 4.88 0.47
C GLN A 12 24.34 4.61 1.08
N SER A 13 24.52 3.44 1.69
CA SER A 13 25.86 2.88 1.94
C SER A 13 26.03 1.67 1.03
N HIS A 14 27.03 1.74 0.17
CA HIS A 14 27.53 0.67 -0.67
C HIS A 14 27.79 -0.61 0.15
N GLU A 15 27.33 -1.77 -0.35
CA GLU A 15 28.10 -3.02 -0.44
C GLU A 15 27.32 -4.05 -1.31
N GLN A 16 28.02 -4.93 -2.01
CA GLN A 16 27.63 -5.57 -3.27
C GLN A 16 26.83 -6.89 -3.12
N ALA A 17 25.82 -7.04 -4.00
CA ALA A 17 25.22 -8.25 -4.60
C ALA A 17 25.13 -9.59 -3.82
N SER A 18 23.89 -10.00 -3.49
CA SER A 18 23.32 -11.36 -3.68
C SER A 18 21.80 -11.27 -3.49
N ASP A 19 21.04 -12.16 -4.12
CA ASP A 19 19.57 -12.23 -4.11
C ASP A 19 18.94 -12.17 -2.70
N GLU A 20 17.71 -11.64 -2.65
CA GLU A 20 16.82 -11.44 -1.49
C GLU A 20 17.19 -10.31 -0.50
N ILE A 21 16.34 -9.27 -0.50
CA ILE A 21 15.65 -8.64 0.66
C ILE A 21 15.18 -7.25 0.19
N LEU A 22 13.86 -7.11 -0.01
CA LEU A 22 13.16 -5.84 -0.15
C LEU A 22 13.24 -5.06 1.19
N ASN A 23 14.39 -4.44 1.45
CA ASN A 23 14.60 -3.52 2.57
C ASN A 23 14.37 -2.09 2.07
N HIS A 24 13.11 -1.66 2.04
CA HIS A 24 12.82 -0.24 2.20
C HIS A 24 12.52 -0.01 3.67
N SER A 25 13.60 0.16 4.43
CA SER A 25 13.57 0.48 5.85
C SER A 25 13.05 1.91 6.03
N ASP A 26 11.74 2.10 5.96
CA ASP A 26 11.07 3.35 6.35
C ASP A 26 11.02 3.48 7.88
N LYS A 27 12.17 3.34 8.55
CA LYS A 27 12.32 3.69 9.97
C LYS A 27 13.03 5.03 10.05
N ILE A 28 12.32 6.00 10.64
CA ILE A 28 12.81 7.33 11.00
C ILE A 28 14.17 7.19 11.71
N ALA A 29 15.24 7.65 11.07
CA ALA A 29 16.55 7.81 11.70
C ALA A 29 16.58 9.15 12.43
N THR A 30 16.70 9.12 13.75
CA THR A 30 17.05 10.29 14.56
C THR A 30 18.56 10.48 14.50
N ASP A 31 19.03 11.39 13.64
CA ASP A 31 20.42 11.86 13.64
C ASP A 31 20.56 13.10 14.56
N GLY A 32 21.61 13.08 15.36
CA GLY A 32 21.87 13.94 16.52
C GLY A 32 22.35 15.35 16.16
N SER A 33 21.56 16.11 15.42
CA SER A 33 21.78 17.54 15.19
C SER A 33 20.44 18.27 15.19
N GLN A 34 19.93 18.61 16.38
CA GLN A 34 18.70 19.39 16.60
C GLN A 34 17.58 19.14 15.58
N SER A 35 17.21 17.88 15.34
CA SER A 35 16.01 17.60 14.57
C SER A 35 14.81 17.98 15.44
N THR A 36 14.26 19.18 15.24
CA THR A 36 12.95 19.52 15.80
C THR A 36 11.97 18.46 15.34
N VAL A 37 11.54 17.61 16.27
CA VAL A 37 10.47 16.65 16.07
C VAL A 37 9.30 17.41 15.46
N CYS A 38 8.80 16.96 14.31
CA CYS A 38 7.72 17.66 13.62
C CYS A 38 6.50 17.74 14.54
N GLY A 39 6.15 18.94 15.00
CA GLY A 39 5.04 19.16 15.93
C GLY A 39 3.69 18.76 15.36
N ASN A 40 3.53 18.75 14.03
CA ASN A 40 2.28 18.36 13.38
C ASN A 40 2.03 16.85 13.42
N CYS A 41 3.07 16.01 13.39
CA CYS A 41 2.92 14.56 13.42
C CYS A 41 3.46 13.90 14.68
N GLY A 42 3.97 14.69 15.63
CA GLY A 42 4.64 14.18 16.83
C GLY A 42 5.84 13.28 16.52
N GLY A 43 6.50 13.49 15.37
CA GLY A 43 7.63 12.66 14.92
C GLY A 43 7.24 11.32 14.29
N THR A 44 5.96 10.98 14.16
CA THR A 44 5.52 9.69 13.59
C THR A 44 5.70 9.60 12.07
N GLY A 45 5.78 10.75 11.38
CA GLY A 45 5.73 10.81 9.93
C GLY A 45 4.32 10.70 9.35
N PHE A 46 3.28 10.43 10.14
CA PHE A 46 1.88 10.32 9.70
C PHE A 46 0.98 11.37 10.37
N HIS A 47 -0.08 11.80 9.69
CA HIS A 47 -1.08 12.71 10.27
C HIS A 47 -2.41 12.46 9.58
N GLY A 48 -3.45 12.14 10.36
CA GLY A 48 -4.77 11.76 9.84
C GLY A 48 -4.86 10.30 9.40
N ARG A 49 -5.98 9.95 8.77
CA ARG A 49 -6.28 8.62 8.20
C ARG A 49 -6.90 8.80 6.83
N MET A 50 -6.76 7.79 5.98
CA MET A 50 -7.30 7.76 4.63
C MET A 50 -7.99 6.42 4.38
N LEU A 51 -9.09 6.44 3.63
CA LEU A 51 -9.76 5.23 3.14
C LEU A 51 -9.08 4.74 1.86
N LEU A 52 -8.73 3.47 1.84
CA LEU A 52 -8.51 2.72 0.60
C LEU A 52 -9.69 1.75 0.47
N ALA A 53 -10.34 1.76 -0.69
CA ALA A 53 -11.52 0.95 -0.93
C ALA A 53 -11.46 0.33 -2.32
N GLU A 54 -11.97 -0.89 -2.42
CA GLU A 54 -12.30 -1.55 -3.67
C GLU A 54 -13.82 -1.53 -3.79
N TRP A 55 -14.31 -1.19 -4.98
CA TRP A 55 -15.73 -1.10 -5.25
C TRP A 55 -16.10 -2.05 -6.37
N LEU A 56 -17.14 -2.84 -6.13
CA LEU A 56 -17.61 -3.87 -7.04
C LEU A 56 -19.02 -3.55 -7.53
N THR A 57 -19.18 -3.38 -8.84
CA THR A 57 -20.49 -3.19 -9.48
C THR A 57 -20.99 -4.51 -10.06
N LEU A 58 -22.25 -4.85 -9.81
CA LEU A 58 -22.87 -6.08 -10.32
C LEU A 58 -23.58 -5.89 -11.68
N ASP A 59 -23.17 -4.87 -12.43
CA ASP A 59 -23.68 -4.61 -13.79
C ASP A 59 -23.19 -5.67 -14.79
N ASP A 60 -22.05 -6.31 -14.51
CA ASP A 60 -21.56 -7.46 -15.26
C ASP A 60 -22.37 -8.72 -14.92
N ARG A 61 -23.01 -9.30 -15.94
CA ARG A 61 -23.89 -10.46 -15.77
C ARG A 61 -23.14 -11.67 -15.23
N GLN A 62 -21.91 -11.91 -15.71
CA GLN A 62 -21.10 -13.05 -15.33
C GLN A 62 -20.70 -12.97 -13.86
N LEU A 63 -20.34 -11.78 -13.39
CA LEU A 63 -20.05 -11.51 -11.99
C LEU A 63 -21.30 -11.69 -11.11
N ALA A 64 -22.45 -11.15 -11.52
CA ALA A 64 -23.71 -11.33 -10.78
C ALA A 64 -24.10 -12.82 -10.69
N GLU A 65 -23.98 -13.57 -11.78
CA GLU A 65 -24.22 -15.02 -11.78
C GLU A 65 -23.24 -15.77 -10.87
N ALA A 66 -21.95 -15.42 -10.88
CA ALA A 66 -20.94 -16.04 -10.04
C ALA A 66 -21.24 -15.82 -8.54
N VAL A 67 -21.69 -14.62 -8.16
CA VAL A 67 -22.14 -14.31 -6.80
C VAL A 67 -23.35 -15.17 -6.42
N LEU A 68 -24.37 -15.24 -7.28
CA LEU A 68 -25.57 -16.05 -7.03
C LEU A 68 -25.25 -17.55 -6.88
N LYS A 69 -24.26 -18.04 -7.63
CA LYS A 69 -23.76 -19.42 -7.56
C LYS A 69 -22.84 -19.68 -6.37
N LYS A 70 -22.52 -18.66 -5.56
CA LYS A 70 -21.52 -18.73 -4.49
C LYS A 70 -20.17 -19.27 -4.98
N ALA A 71 -19.74 -18.78 -6.14
CA ALA A 71 -18.45 -19.11 -6.71
C ALA A 71 -17.32 -18.83 -5.71
N ASP A 72 -16.21 -19.55 -5.86
CA ASP A 72 -15.05 -19.33 -5.00
C ASP A 72 -14.41 -17.94 -5.23
N ALA A 73 -13.55 -17.54 -4.29
CA ALA A 73 -12.92 -16.23 -4.33
C ALA A 73 -12.06 -15.98 -5.59
N ARG A 74 -11.46 -17.03 -6.17
CA ARG A 74 -10.63 -16.90 -7.38
C ARG A 74 -11.51 -16.64 -8.60
N GLU A 75 -12.62 -17.35 -8.70
CA GLU A 75 -13.60 -17.12 -9.76
C GLU A 75 -14.21 -15.72 -9.66
N LEU A 76 -14.61 -15.29 -8.46
CA LEU A 76 -15.10 -13.92 -8.24
C LEU A 76 -14.05 -12.87 -8.59
N ALA A 77 -12.79 -13.06 -8.21
CA ALA A 77 -11.69 -12.14 -8.56
C ALA A 77 -11.46 -12.05 -10.08
N ARG A 78 -11.52 -13.19 -10.79
CA ARG A 78 -11.41 -13.22 -12.26
C ARG A 78 -12.51 -12.40 -12.94
N TRP A 79 -13.76 -12.55 -12.50
CA TRP A 79 -14.88 -11.79 -13.06
C TRP A 79 -14.84 -10.32 -12.66
N THR A 80 -14.44 -10.02 -11.43
CA THR A 80 -14.21 -8.66 -10.92
C THR A 80 -13.21 -7.88 -11.78
N ALA A 81 -12.06 -8.50 -12.08
CA ALA A 81 -11.02 -7.91 -12.92
C ALA A 81 -11.50 -7.67 -14.36
N GLN A 82 -12.28 -8.62 -14.92
CA GLN A 82 -12.85 -8.49 -16.26
C GLN A 82 -13.91 -7.39 -16.35
N ALA A 83 -14.67 -7.17 -15.28
CA ALA A 83 -15.63 -6.08 -15.16
C ALA A 83 -14.96 -4.69 -15.03
N GLY A 84 -13.63 -4.60 -15.02
CA GLY A 84 -12.89 -3.34 -14.97
C GLY A 84 -12.86 -2.69 -13.59
N SER A 85 -13.14 -3.45 -12.52
CA SER A 85 -13.04 -2.94 -11.15
C SER A 85 -11.57 -2.74 -10.77
N VAL A 86 -11.28 -1.67 -10.03
CA VAL A 86 -9.94 -1.40 -9.50
C VAL A 86 -9.78 -2.10 -8.16
N SER A 87 -8.82 -3.01 -8.08
CA SER A 87 -8.56 -3.79 -6.86
C SER A 87 -8.02 -2.92 -5.74
N LEU A 88 -8.22 -3.36 -4.49
CA LEU A 88 -7.69 -2.67 -3.30
C LEU A 88 -6.16 -2.54 -3.36
N ARG A 89 -5.48 -3.50 -4.01
CA ARG A 89 -4.03 -3.48 -4.20
C ARG A 89 -3.60 -2.39 -5.15
N GLU A 90 -4.33 -2.19 -6.25
CA GLU A 90 -4.07 -1.12 -7.21
C GLU A 90 -4.34 0.26 -6.59
N VAL A 91 -5.44 0.39 -5.83
CA VAL A 91 -5.73 1.62 -5.07
C VAL A 91 -4.62 1.92 -4.06
N ALA A 92 -4.12 0.91 -3.34
CA ALA A 92 -3.01 1.06 -2.41
C ALA A 92 -1.69 1.45 -3.12
N ALA A 93 -1.38 0.81 -4.25
CA ALA A 93 -0.19 1.14 -5.04
C ALA A 93 -0.22 2.60 -5.54
N SER A 94 -1.38 3.06 -6.03
CA SER A 94 -1.58 4.46 -6.44
C SER A 94 -1.43 5.43 -5.27
N ALA A 95 -1.93 5.09 -4.09
CA ALA A 95 -1.78 5.91 -2.88
C ALA A 95 -0.31 6.04 -2.43
N VAL A 96 0.48 4.96 -2.55
CA VAL A 96 1.93 4.97 -2.27
C VAL A 96 2.66 5.83 -3.31
N ALA A 97 2.38 5.62 -4.61
CA ALA A 97 2.99 6.39 -5.69
C ALA A 97 2.70 7.89 -5.58
N SER A 98 1.52 8.25 -5.06
CA SER A 98 1.11 9.64 -4.79
C SER A 98 1.64 10.18 -3.45
N GLY A 99 2.43 9.38 -2.71
CA GLY A 99 2.99 9.70 -1.40
C GLY A 99 1.98 9.82 -0.27
N LEU A 100 0.70 9.47 -0.49
CA LEU A 100 -0.38 9.63 0.49
C LEU A 100 -0.20 8.70 1.70
N THR A 101 0.40 7.53 1.48
CA THR A 101 0.80 6.55 2.49
C THR A 101 2.17 5.95 2.13
N THR A 102 2.69 5.03 2.94
CA THR A 102 3.94 4.30 2.65
C THR A 102 3.68 2.83 2.34
N GLN A 103 4.62 2.18 1.67
CA GLN A 103 4.53 0.75 1.40
C GLN A 103 4.49 -0.08 2.69
N ALA A 104 5.27 0.33 3.69
CA ALA A 104 5.27 -0.29 5.02
C ALA A 104 3.88 -0.19 5.69
N GLU A 105 3.21 0.96 5.58
CA GLU A 105 1.88 1.15 6.13
C GLU A 105 0.83 0.30 5.39
N VAL A 106 0.94 0.20 4.07
CA VAL A 106 0.10 -0.71 3.27
C VAL A 106 0.28 -2.16 3.72
N PHE A 107 1.51 -2.63 3.91
CA PHE A 107 1.75 -4.00 4.36
C PHE A 107 1.30 -4.24 5.80
N ARG A 108 1.43 -3.25 6.68
CA ARG A 108 0.94 -3.34 8.06
C ARG A 108 -0.58 -3.55 8.12
N VAL A 109 -1.33 -2.95 7.19
CA VAL A 109 -2.80 -2.99 7.17
C VAL A 109 -3.37 -4.10 6.29
N LEU A 110 -2.86 -4.28 5.08
CA LEU A 110 -3.38 -5.23 4.08
C LEU A 110 -2.62 -6.57 4.05
N GLY A 111 -1.50 -6.67 4.76
CA GLY A 111 -0.57 -7.78 4.64
C GLY A 111 0.30 -7.69 3.37
N ARG A 112 1.33 -8.54 3.30
CA ARG A 112 2.14 -8.66 2.09
C ARG A 112 1.34 -9.42 1.02
N PRO A 113 1.40 -8.99 -0.25
CA PRO A 113 0.84 -9.79 -1.34
C PRO A 113 1.47 -11.18 -1.31
N ASP A 114 0.63 -12.20 -1.37
CA ASP A 114 1.05 -13.58 -1.47
C ASP A 114 1.31 -13.89 -2.94
N ALA A 115 2.48 -14.44 -3.29
CA ALA A 115 2.87 -14.67 -4.69
C ALA A 115 1.95 -15.69 -5.41
N THR A 116 1.05 -16.35 -4.68
CA THR A 116 0.20 -17.46 -5.15
C THR A 116 -1.30 -17.12 -5.24
N ARG A 117 -1.71 -15.88 -4.99
CA ARG A 117 -3.11 -15.44 -5.15
C ARG A 117 -3.25 -14.42 -6.29
N ILE A 118 -3.71 -14.92 -7.43
CA ILE A 118 -4.43 -14.19 -8.48
C ILE A 118 -5.80 -14.83 -8.59
#